data_AF-A0A7Y3F1X8-F1
#
_entry.id   AF-A0A7Y3F1X8-F1
#
_cell.length_a   1.000
_cell.length_b   1.000
_cell.length_c   1.000
_cell.angle_alpha   90.00
_cell.angle_beta   90.00
_cell.angle_gamma   90.00
#
_symmetry.space_group_name_H-M   'P 1'
#
loop_
_entity.id
_entity.type
_entity.pdbx_description
1 polymer ?
#
loop_
_entity_poly.entity_id
_entity_poly.type
_entity_poly.pdbx_seq_one_letter_code
_entity_poly.pdbx_strand_id
1 'polypeptide(L)'
;MPLILAALLILVTTFRHEGSHALTALLQGVELREVRLFPGIREDVGFYFGYVIRGDGGTWLIDAAPFFSALVWATAAYLILMNMSVHRRLWLPAVFVGLVSPLVDLAYNYQGGFWREGTDVSDLLASQPSVIVHLYFIFSIVLCIFFLRRVLKLRKAEA
;
A
#
# COMPACT_ATOMS: atom_id res chain seq x y z
N MET A 1 22.05 -3.54 12.70
CA MET A 1 20.70 -3.12 13.16
C MET A 1 19.87 -2.38 12.09
N PRO A 2 20.36 -1.37 11.34
CA PRO A 2 19.52 -0.63 10.40
C PRO A 2 19.02 -1.47 9.21
N LEU A 3 19.83 -2.42 8.72
CA LEU A 3 19.43 -3.36 7.66
C LEU A 3 18.27 -4.27 8.06
N ILE A 4 18.30 -4.82 9.28
CA ILE A 4 17.22 -5.68 9.80
C ILE A 4 15.92 -4.87 9.91
N LEU A 5 16.00 -3.64 10.44
CA LEU A 5 14.83 -2.77 10.52
C LEU A 5 14.29 -2.46 9.12
N ALA A 6 15.14 -2.10 8.16
CA ALA A 6 14.71 -1.84 6.79
C ALA A 6 14.04 -3.07 6.15
N ALA A 7 14.62 -4.27 6.33
CA ALA A 7 14.03 -5.51 5.84
C ALA A 7 12.65 -5.79 6.47
N LEU A 8 12.51 -5.59 7.78
CA LEU A 8 11.22 -5.72 8.47
C LEU A 8 10.19 -4.71 7.97
N LEU A 9 10.59 -3.46 7.74
CA LEU A 9 9.69 -2.44 7.20
C LEU A 9 9.22 -2.83 5.80
N ILE A 10 10.12 -3.29 4.92
CA ILE A 10 9.75 -3.78 3.59
C ILE A 10 8.74 -4.92 3.70
N LEU A 11 9.00 -5.93 4.54
CA LEU A 11 8.09 -7.06 4.73
C LEU A 11 6.70 -6.64 5.23
N VAL A 12 6.63 -5.70 6.18
CA VAL A 12 5.34 -5.18 6.67
C VAL A 12 4.60 -4.47 5.53
N THR A 13 5.31 -3.72 4.69
CA THR A 13 4.70 -2.96 3.60
C THR A 13 4.21 -3.86 2.47
N THR A 14 4.98 -4.91 2.12
CA THR A 14 4.56 -5.95 1.18
C THR A 14 3.39 -6.74 1.74
N PHE A 15 3.45 -7.16 3.01
CA PHE A 15 2.35 -7.86 3.66
C PHE A 15 1.07 -7.05 3.67
N ARG A 16 1.13 -5.73 3.93
CA ARG A 16 -0.04 -4.86 3.82
C ARG A 16 -0.63 -4.92 2.41
N HIS A 17 0.21 -4.77 1.38
CA HIS A 17 -0.27 -4.73 0.00
C HIS A 17 -0.83 -6.09 -0.43
N GLU A 18 0.01 -7.12 -0.49
CA GLU A 18 -0.34 -8.46 -0.93
C GLU A 18 -1.35 -9.14 -0.02
N GLY A 19 -1.23 -8.94 1.29
CA GLY A 19 -2.18 -9.47 2.27
C GLY A 19 -3.58 -8.89 2.08
N SER A 20 -3.72 -7.68 1.55
CA SER A 20 -5.04 -7.09 1.26
C SER A 20 -5.70 -7.76 0.06
N HIS A 21 -4.95 -8.07 -1.01
CA HIS A 21 -5.45 -8.91 -2.10
C HIS A 21 -5.88 -10.28 -1.60
N ALA A 22 -4.97 -10.96 -0.88
CA ALA A 22 -5.19 -12.31 -0.38
C ALA A 22 -6.43 -12.38 0.53
N LEU A 23 -6.54 -11.47 1.49
CA LEU A 23 -7.68 -11.41 2.40
C LEU A 23 -8.98 -11.16 1.64
N THR A 24 -9.00 -10.21 0.72
CA THR A 24 -10.21 -9.86 -0.03
C THR A 24 -10.64 -10.99 -0.97
N ALA A 25 -9.69 -11.68 -1.59
CA ALA A 25 -9.96 -12.87 -2.40
C ALA A 25 -10.58 -13.99 -1.56
N LEU A 26 -10.01 -14.30 -0.39
CA LEU A 26 -10.56 -15.29 0.54
C LEU A 26 -11.98 -14.93 1.00
N LEU A 27 -12.23 -13.65 1.31
CA LEU A 27 -13.56 -13.17 1.69
C LEU A 27 -14.59 -13.29 0.55
N GLN A 28 -14.14 -13.29 -0.70
CA GLN A 28 -14.98 -13.51 -1.88
C GLN A 28 -15.07 -14.98 -2.30
N GLY A 29 -14.49 -15.90 -1.53
CA GLY A 29 -14.47 -17.33 -1.84
C GLY A 29 -13.55 -17.69 -3.02
N VAL A 30 -12.64 -16.79 -3.41
CA VAL A 30 -11.67 -17.05 -4.48
C VAL A 30 -10.48 -17.81 -3.89
N GLU A 31 -10.12 -18.91 -4.54
CA GLU A 31 -8.97 -19.74 -4.16
C GLU A 31 -7.65 -18.97 -4.32
N LEU A 32 -6.78 -19.03 -3.31
CA LEU A 32 -5.42 -18.53 -3.41
C LEU A 32 -4.50 -19.66 -3.86
N ARG A 33 -3.85 -19.48 -5.02
CA ARG A 33 -2.90 -20.46 -5.57
C ARG A 33 -1.50 -20.24 -5.03
N GLU A 34 -1.07 -18.99 -4.93
CA GLU A 34 0.26 -18.65 -4.41
C GLU A 34 0.26 -17.28 -3.73
N VAL A 35 1.00 -17.15 -2.63
CA VAL A 35 1.26 -15.89 -1.94
C VAL A 35 2.75 -15.78 -1.68
N ARG A 36 3.42 -14.77 -2.26
CA ARG A 36 4.83 -14.46 -2.00
C ARG A 36 4.94 -13.08 -1.37
N LEU A 37 5.59 -13.03 -0.21
CA LEU A 37 5.78 -11.80 0.56
C LEU A 37 7.24 -11.33 0.59
N PHE A 38 8.14 -12.13 0.01
CA PHE A 38 9.56 -11.82 -0.03
C PHE A 38 9.94 -11.36 -1.44
N PRO A 39 10.84 -10.37 -1.56
CA PRO A 39 11.29 -9.91 -2.84
C PRO A 39 12.06 -11.00 -3.58
N GLY A 40 11.96 -10.99 -4.90
CA GLY A 40 12.60 -11.98 -5.76
C GLY A 40 12.75 -11.50 -7.19
N ILE A 41 13.28 -12.37 -8.04
CA ILE A 41 13.38 -12.14 -9.48
C ILE A 41 12.67 -13.29 -10.18
N ARG A 42 11.87 -12.94 -11.18
CA ARG A 42 11.17 -13.86 -12.08
C ARG A 42 11.52 -13.53 -13.52
N GLU A 43 11.61 -14.53 -14.37
CA GLU A 43 12.00 -14.34 -15.78
C GLU A 43 10.98 -13.51 -16.58
N ASP A 44 9.69 -13.58 -16.22
CA ASP A 44 8.59 -12.95 -16.93
C ASP A 44 8.30 -11.51 -16.48
N VAL A 45 8.55 -11.18 -15.21
CA VAL A 45 8.21 -9.86 -14.62
C VAL A 45 9.41 -9.09 -14.06
N GLY A 46 10.59 -9.72 -14.01
CA GLY A 46 11.79 -9.13 -13.42
C GLY A 46 11.74 -9.11 -11.89
N PHE A 47 12.25 -8.02 -11.29
CA PHE A 47 12.24 -7.85 -9.84
C PHE A 47 10.83 -7.55 -9.32
N TYR A 48 10.41 -8.27 -8.27
CA TYR A 48 9.15 -8.06 -7.58
C TYR A 48 9.36 -8.00 -6.07
N PHE A 49 8.47 -7.30 -5.36
CA PHE A 49 8.50 -7.22 -3.89
C PHE A 49 7.66 -8.32 -3.23
N GLY A 50 6.54 -8.67 -3.86
CA GLY A 50 5.61 -9.72 -3.48
C GLY A 50 4.63 -9.94 -4.64
N TYR A 51 3.78 -10.94 -4.51
CA TYR A 51 2.62 -11.13 -5.38
C TYR A 51 1.62 -12.10 -4.75
N VAL A 52 0.37 -12.01 -5.22
CA VAL A 52 -0.68 -13.00 -4.97
C VAL A 52 -1.18 -13.54 -6.31
N ILE A 53 -1.09 -14.86 -6.49
CA ILE A 53 -1.77 -15.56 -7.59
C ILE A 53 -3.06 -16.16 -7.04
N ARG A 54 -4.18 -15.77 -7.64
CA ARG A 54 -5.52 -16.25 -7.30
C ARG A 54 -6.11 -17.09 -8.44
N GLY A 55 -7.11 -17.89 -8.11
CA GLY A 55 -7.97 -18.55 -9.09
C GLY A 55 -8.91 -17.57 -9.80
N ASP A 56 -9.70 -18.10 -10.72
CA ASP A 56 -10.65 -17.31 -11.49
C ASP A 56 -11.82 -16.81 -10.62
N GLY A 57 -12.39 -15.67 -11.00
CA GLY A 57 -13.54 -15.06 -10.34
C GLY A 57 -13.20 -13.89 -9.41
N GLY A 58 -14.13 -13.59 -8.51
CA GLY A 58 -14.09 -12.39 -7.67
C GLY A 58 -14.44 -11.10 -8.42
N THR A 59 -14.21 -9.98 -7.76
CA THR A 59 -14.56 -8.64 -8.25
C THR A 59 -13.32 -7.75 -8.27
N TRP A 60 -13.42 -6.61 -8.96
CA TRP A 60 -12.43 -5.52 -8.97
C TRP A 60 -11.99 -5.09 -7.56
N LEU A 61 -12.79 -5.36 -6.53
CA LEU A 61 -12.47 -5.05 -5.15
C LEU A 61 -11.20 -5.78 -4.66
N ILE A 62 -10.90 -6.96 -5.21
CA ILE A 62 -9.65 -7.66 -4.90
C ILE A 62 -8.46 -6.82 -5.35
N ASP A 63 -8.50 -6.29 -6.57
CA ASP A 63 -7.43 -5.48 -7.14
C ASP A 63 -7.35 -4.09 -6.47
N ALA A 64 -8.50 -3.54 -6.03
CA ALA A 64 -8.55 -2.28 -5.29
C ALA A 64 -8.14 -2.39 -3.80
N ALA A 65 -8.16 -3.59 -3.22
CA ALA A 65 -7.98 -3.82 -1.79
C ALA A 65 -6.70 -3.21 -1.19
N PRO A 66 -5.51 -3.32 -1.83
CA PRO A 66 -4.29 -2.72 -1.30
C PRO A 66 -4.38 -1.20 -1.16
N PHE A 67 -5.10 -0.55 -2.07
CA PHE A 67 -5.22 0.91 -2.09
C PHE A 67 -6.21 1.42 -1.03
N PHE A 68 -7.28 0.68 -0.75
CA PHE A 68 -8.13 0.95 0.42
C PHE A 68 -7.37 0.72 1.72
N SER A 69 -6.61 -0.38 1.80
CA SER A 69 -5.73 -0.68 2.93
C SER A 69 -4.68 0.43 3.14
N ALA A 70 -4.08 0.95 2.07
CA ALA A 70 -3.16 2.09 2.12
C ALA A 70 -3.79 3.30 2.85
N LEU A 71 -5.01 3.66 2.47
CA LEU A 71 -5.70 4.81 3.05
C LEU A 71 -6.10 4.58 4.51
N VAL A 72 -6.52 3.37 4.86
CA VAL A 72 -6.83 2.98 6.25
C VAL A 72 -5.57 3.08 7.12
N TRP A 73 -4.45 2.53 6.66
CA TRP A 73 -3.16 2.61 7.37
C TRP A 73 -2.70 4.06 7.54
N ALA A 74 -2.79 4.88 6.48
CA ALA A 74 -2.46 6.30 6.52
C ALA A 74 -3.31 7.08 7.50
N THR A 75 -4.62 6.84 7.50
CA THR A 75 -5.56 7.50 8.40
C THR A 75 -5.30 7.09 9.85
N ALA A 76 -5.16 5.79 10.13
CA ALA A 76 -4.89 5.29 11.47
C ALA A 76 -3.56 5.83 12.02
N ALA A 77 -2.49 5.79 11.21
CA ALA A 77 -1.19 6.32 11.60
C ALA A 77 -1.23 7.83 11.85
N TYR A 78 -1.92 8.60 11.00
CA TYR A 78 -2.14 10.03 11.20
C TYR A 78 -2.84 10.29 12.54
N LEU A 79 -3.93 9.59 12.83
CA LEU A 79 -4.67 9.76 14.08
C LEU A 79 -3.82 9.40 15.30
N ILE A 80 -3.07 8.29 15.26
CA ILE A 80 -2.18 7.88 16.35
C ILE A 80 -1.09 8.93 16.56
N LEU A 81 -0.40 9.34 15.49
CA LEU A 81 0.75 10.26 15.58
C LEU A 81 0.35 11.69 15.96
N MET A 82 -0.91 12.09 15.72
CA MET A 82 -1.42 13.41 16.10
C MET A 82 -2.00 13.46 17.52
N ASN A 83 -2.51 12.34 18.04
CA ASN A 83 -3.26 12.32 19.30
C ASN A 83 -2.57 11.56 20.43
N MET A 84 -1.52 10.78 20.14
CA MET A 84 -0.83 9.95 21.12
C MET A 84 0.66 10.26 21.16
N SER A 85 1.24 10.24 22.36
CA SER A 85 2.69 10.34 22.54
C SER A 85 3.36 9.04 22.10
N VAL A 86 3.84 9.00 20.85
CA VAL A 86 4.60 7.85 20.33
C VAL A 86 6.04 7.95 20.81
N HIS A 87 6.56 6.86 21.38
CA HIS A 87 7.95 6.80 21.85
C HIS A 87 8.94 7.15 20.72
N ARG A 88 9.98 7.93 21.01
CA ARG A 88 10.93 8.47 20.02
C ARG A 88 11.50 7.42 19.06
N ARG A 89 11.76 6.20 19.56
CA ARG A 89 12.30 5.08 18.74
C ARG A 89 11.26 4.48 17.76
N LEU A 90 9.98 4.60 18.07
CA LEU A 90 8.88 4.06 17.27
C LEU A 90 8.29 5.10 16.30
N TRP A 91 8.53 6.38 16.56
CA TRP A 91 8.00 7.46 15.73
C TRP A 91 8.39 7.32 14.25
N LEU A 92 9.67 7.08 13.95
CA LEU A 92 10.12 6.96 12.55
C LEU A 92 9.56 5.70 11.86
N PRO A 93 9.61 4.49 12.46
CA PRO A 93 8.92 3.33 11.91
C PRO A 93 7.42 3.54 11.70
N ALA A 94 6.72 4.18 12.64
CA ALA A 94 5.29 4.47 12.53
C ALA A 94 4.99 5.44 11.38
N VAL A 95 5.79 6.50 11.22
CA VAL A 95 5.69 7.42 10.07
C VAL A 95 5.97 6.67 8.76
N PHE A 96 6.99 5.80 8.74
CA PHE A 96 7.35 5.07 7.53
C PHE A 96 6.25 4.11 7.10
N VAL A 97 5.85 3.18 7.97
CA VAL A 97 4.84 2.15 7.67
C VAL A 97 3.47 2.77 7.48
N GLY A 98 3.15 3.77 8.31
CA GLY A 98 1.83 4.39 8.35
C GLY A 98 1.60 5.41 7.26
N LEU A 99 2.58 6.24 6.90
CA LEU A 99 2.36 7.38 6.01
C LEU A 99 3.19 7.32 4.74
N VAL A 100 4.50 7.04 4.86
CA VAL A 100 5.41 7.06 3.71
C VAL A 100 5.14 5.88 2.79
N SER A 101 5.06 4.66 3.32
CA SER A 101 4.85 3.47 2.49
C SER A 101 3.50 3.49 1.78
N PRO A 102 2.35 3.78 2.43
CA PRO A 102 1.08 3.92 1.71
C PRO A 102 1.11 4.98 0.61
N LEU A 103 1.77 6.12 0.85
CA LEU A 103 1.94 7.15 -0.17
C LEU A 103 2.77 6.66 -1.36
N VAL A 104 3.92 6.02 -1.10
CA VAL A 104 4.80 5.48 -2.15
C VAL A 104 4.10 4.37 -2.92
N ASP A 105 3.37 3.50 -2.24
CA ASP A 105 2.60 2.40 -2.82
C ASP A 105 1.49 2.91 -3.75
N LEU A 106 0.70 3.88 -3.29
CA LEU A 106 -0.33 4.54 -4.11
C LEU A 106 0.30 5.21 -5.33
N ALA A 107 1.37 5.98 -5.14
CA ALA A 107 2.03 6.70 -6.22
C ALA A 107 2.65 5.73 -7.24
N TYR A 108 3.39 4.71 -6.79
CA TYR A 108 4.06 3.74 -7.66
C TYR A 108 3.06 2.93 -8.48
N ASN A 109 2.00 2.40 -7.86
CA ASN A 109 1.01 1.61 -8.58
C ASN A 109 0.16 2.46 -9.54
N TYR A 110 -0.20 3.68 -9.13
CA TYR A 110 -0.91 4.60 -10.01
C TYR A 110 -0.10 4.96 -11.26
N GLN A 111 1.19 5.27 -11.05
CA GLN A 111 2.20 5.52 -12.09
C GLN A 111 2.26 4.27 -12.99
N GLY A 112 2.45 3.07 -12.41
CA GLY A 112 2.56 1.80 -13.13
C GLY A 112 1.38 1.46 -14.04
N GLY A 113 0.15 1.81 -13.66
CA GLY A 113 -1.05 1.56 -14.44
C GLY A 113 -1.10 2.25 -15.82
N PHE A 114 -0.19 3.19 -16.11
CA PHE A 114 -0.14 3.90 -17.39
C PHE A 114 0.83 3.29 -18.43
N TRP A 115 1.81 2.48 -18.03
CA TRP A 115 2.79 1.88 -18.97
C TRP A 115 3.08 0.40 -18.72
N ARG A 116 2.42 -0.24 -17.75
CA ARG A 116 2.52 -1.68 -17.51
C ARG A 116 1.13 -2.29 -17.55
N GLU A 117 0.95 -3.24 -18.46
CA GLU A 117 -0.20 -4.13 -18.46
C GLU A 117 -0.07 -5.16 -17.33
N GLY A 118 -1.22 -5.66 -16.84
CA GLY A 118 -1.28 -6.66 -15.77
C GLY A 118 -0.88 -6.14 -14.39
N THR A 119 -1.00 -4.82 -14.16
CA THR A 119 -0.91 -4.22 -12.82
C THR A 119 -2.31 -4.02 -12.25
N ASP A 120 -2.44 -3.97 -10.92
CA ASP A 120 -3.75 -3.77 -10.29
C ASP A 120 -4.46 -2.52 -10.82
N VAL A 121 -3.72 -1.43 -11.06
CA VAL A 121 -4.30 -0.19 -11.58
C VAL A 121 -4.68 -0.30 -13.06
N SER A 122 -3.89 -0.99 -13.90
CA SER A 122 -4.32 -1.23 -15.29
C SER A 122 -5.59 -2.06 -15.33
N ASP A 123 -5.72 -3.05 -14.44
CA ASP A 123 -6.87 -3.95 -14.37
C ASP A 123 -8.10 -3.24 -13.80
N LEU A 124 -7.91 -2.32 -12.85
CA LEU A 124 -8.95 -1.41 -12.38
C LEU A 124 -9.40 -0.45 -13.47
N LEU A 125 -8.50 0.12 -14.25
CA LEU A 125 -8.86 1.01 -15.37
C LEU A 125 -9.59 0.26 -16.50
N ALA A 126 -9.32 -1.03 -16.68
CA ALA A 126 -10.01 -1.88 -17.63
C ALA A 126 -11.41 -2.31 -17.14
N SER A 127 -11.60 -2.45 -15.82
CA SER A 127 -12.84 -2.99 -15.23
C SER A 127 -13.77 -1.94 -14.62
N GLN A 128 -13.28 -0.74 -14.30
CA GLN A 128 -14.04 0.34 -13.64
C GLN A 128 -14.02 1.63 -14.48
N PRO A 129 -14.98 2.55 -14.27
CA PRO A 129 -14.95 3.86 -14.90
C PRO A 129 -13.65 4.62 -14.56
N SER A 130 -12.87 4.97 -15.58
CA SER A 130 -11.53 5.57 -15.42
C SER A 130 -11.54 6.81 -14.51
N VAL A 131 -12.57 7.65 -14.64
CA VAL A 131 -12.75 8.85 -13.81
C VAL A 131 -12.76 8.51 -12.32
N ILE A 132 -13.42 7.43 -11.91
CA ILE A 132 -13.50 7.03 -10.50
C ILE A 132 -12.13 6.59 -10.00
N VAL A 133 -11.41 5.77 -10.78
CA VAL A 133 -10.07 5.30 -10.44
C VAL A 133 -9.11 6.49 -10.27
N HIS A 134 -9.09 7.41 -11.25
CA HIS A 134 -8.24 8.60 -11.18
C HIS A 134 -8.57 9.49 -9.96
N LEU A 135 -9.85 9.79 -9.74
CA LEU A 135 -10.26 10.62 -8.60
C LEU A 135 -9.88 9.97 -7.27
N TYR A 136 -10.05 8.65 -7.13
CA TYR A 136 -9.67 7.94 -5.92
C TYR A 136 -8.17 8.04 -5.62
N PHE A 137 -7.31 7.78 -6.62
CA PHE A 137 -5.87 7.85 -6.45
C PHE A 137 -5.38 9.27 -6.18
N ILE A 138 -5.86 10.26 -6.94
CA ILE A 138 -5.51 11.68 -6.73
C ILE A 138 -5.91 12.11 -5.31
N PHE A 139 -7.14 11.82 -4.89
CA PHE A 139 -7.61 12.14 -3.56
C PHE A 139 -6.75 11.48 -2.48
N SER A 140 -6.51 10.17 -2.58
CA SER A 140 -5.76 9.41 -1.58
C SER A 140 -4.32 9.90 -1.47
N ILE A 141 -3.65 10.18 -2.59
CA ILE A 141 -2.28 10.70 -2.62
C ILE A 141 -2.22 12.09 -1.97
N VAL A 142 -3.12 13.01 -2.35
CA VAL A 142 -3.18 14.36 -1.78
C VAL A 142 -3.42 14.30 -0.27
N LEU A 143 -4.32 13.42 0.19
CA LEU A 143 -4.63 13.25 1.60
C LEU A 143 -3.43 12.69 2.38
N CYS A 144 -2.74 11.67 1.84
CA CYS A 144 -1.52 11.12 2.43
C CYS A 144 -0.40 12.17 2.54
N ILE A 145 -0.21 13.00 1.51
CA ILE A 145 0.75 14.13 1.53
C ILE A 145 0.37 15.12 2.63
N PHE A 146 -0.92 15.47 2.75
CA PHE A 146 -1.41 16.36 3.79
C PHE A 146 -1.13 15.80 5.19
N PHE A 147 -1.47 14.53 5.46
CA PHE A 147 -1.19 13.86 6.73
C PHE A 147 0.30 13.87 7.07
N LEU A 148 1.16 13.49 6.12
CA LEU A 148 2.61 13.49 6.32
C LEU A 148 3.14 14.88 6.66
N ARG A 149 2.73 15.92 5.91
CA ARG A 149 3.15 17.30 6.18
C ARG A 149 2.72 17.79 7.57
N ARG A 150 1.50 17.44 8.00
CA ARG A 150 0.97 17.80 9.32
C ARG A 150 1.78 17.15 10.44
N VAL A 151 2.03 15.85 10.35
CA VAL A 151 2.82 15.10 11.35
C VAL A 151 4.26 15.63 11.44
N LEU A 152 4.90 15.88 10.29
CA LEU A 152 6.25 16.44 10.26
C LEU A 152 6.33 17.86 10.86
N LYS A 153 5.30 18.68 10.63
CA LYS A 153 5.23 20.04 11.21
C LYS A 153 5.06 19.98 12.72
N LEU A 154 4.20 19.10 13.23
CA LEU A 154 4.01 18.91 14.67
C LEU A 154 5.33 18.49 15.33
N ARG A 155 6.03 17.52 14.74
CA ARG A 155 7.30 17.02 15.29
C ARG A 155 8.39 18.09 15.39
N LYS A 156 8.44 19.02 14.42
CA LYS A 156 9.37 20.16 14.44
C LYS A 156 9.06 21.17 15.55
N ALA A 157 7.80 21.31 15.96
CA ALA A 157 7.41 22.21 17.04
C ALA A 157 7.75 21.66 18.43
N GLU A 158 7.95 20.35 18.55
CA GLU A 158 8.34 19.66 19.80
C GLU A 158 9.86 19.53 19.99
N ALA A 159 10.66 19.87 18.97
CA ALA A 159 12.11 19.71 18.94
C ALA A 159 12.83 21.04 19.18
#